data_AF-A0A4V2FQS1-F1
#
_entry.id   AF-A0A4V2FQS1-F1
#
_cell.length_a   1.000
_cell.length_b   1.000
_cell.length_c   1.000
_cell.angle_alpha   90.00
_cell.angle_beta   90.00
_cell.angle_gamma   90.00
#
_symmetry.space_group_name_H-M   'P 1'
#
loop_
_entity.id
_entity.type
_entity.pdbx_description
1 polymer ?
#
loop_
_entity_poly.entity_id
_entity_poly.type
_entity_poly.pdbx_seq_one_letter_code
_entity_poly.pdbx_strand_id
1 'polypeptide(L)'
;MFGDSSPVTALVSRAARHRPWPSRAVIGVGSGAAVLGICAGGCALVAANVAAGAPAEDGPVFWPILLVGAVSYAVVGAWLVARRTAGLLGPVFLGVALSLAAALTTRAYGVHGLQVVDGLPGDRWAFWVAAWVWVPGLLSLLTVVPHGVPDGALASGRWRPALAVSVVAVTVAR
;
A
#
# COMPACT_ATOMS: atom_id res chain seq x y z
N MET A 1 33.20 -1.69 -48.55
CA MET A 1 32.46 -2.53 -47.59
C MET A 1 31.52 -1.59 -46.85
N PHE A 2 30.43 -1.22 -47.53
CA PHE A 2 29.54 -0.10 -47.17
C PHE A 2 28.31 -0.62 -46.44
N GLY A 3 27.88 0.16 -45.45
CA GLY A 3 26.89 -0.23 -44.46
C GLY A 3 25.47 -0.21 -44.98
N ASP A 4 24.79 -1.34 -44.78
CA ASP A 4 23.35 -1.49 -44.94
C ASP A 4 22.64 -1.00 -43.67
N SER A 5 22.55 0.32 -43.51
CA SER A 5 21.60 0.92 -42.58
C SER A 5 20.37 1.34 -43.37
N SER A 6 19.51 0.37 -43.68
CA SER A 6 18.27 0.66 -44.41
C SER A 6 17.39 1.62 -43.60
N PRO A 7 16.79 2.65 -44.25
CA PRO A 7 15.92 3.62 -43.57
C PRO A 7 14.67 2.96 -42.94
N VAL A 8 14.35 1.75 -43.39
CA VAL A 8 13.24 0.92 -42.88
C VAL A 8 13.51 0.44 -41.45
N THR A 9 14.74 0.04 -41.14
CA THR A 9 15.11 -0.41 -39.78
C THR A 9 15.06 0.73 -38.76
N ALA A 10 15.37 1.96 -39.18
CA ALA A 10 15.27 3.16 -38.34
C ALA A 10 13.81 3.53 -38.04
N LEU A 11 12.89 3.36 -39.00
CA LEU A 11 11.46 3.65 -38.84
C LEU A 11 10.76 2.65 -37.91
N VAL A 12 11.09 1.36 -38.02
CA VAL A 12 10.58 0.31 -37.10
C VAL A 12 11.07 0.54 -35.67
N SER A 13 12.31 1.01 -35.49
CA SER A 13 12.84 1.35 -34.15
C SER A 13 12.18 2.59 -33.52
N ARG A 14 11.72 3.57 -34.33
CA ARG A 14 11.00 4.76 -33.85
C ARG A 14 9.55 4.45 -33.50
N ALA A 15 8.88 3.58 -34.27
CA ALA A 15 7.50 3.16 -34.00
C ALA A 15 7.37 2.34 -32.71
N ALA A 16 8.39 1.52 -32.37
CA ALA A 16 8.39 0.72 -31.13
C ALA A 16 8.58 1.56 -29.84
N ARG A 17 8.94 2.84 -29.94
CA ARG A 17 9.16 3.75 -28.79
C ARG A 17 7.91 4.48 -28.31
N HIS A 18 6.79 4.42 -29.05
CA HIS A 18 5.51 4.96 -28.61
C HIS A 18 4.62 3.87 -28.01
N ARG A 19 5.09 3.21 -26.94
CA ARG A 19 4.17 2.49 -26.05
C ARG A 19 3.46 3.53 -25.19
N PRO A 20 2.12 3.66 -25.26
CA PRO A 20 1.43 4.72 -24.56
C PRO A 20 1.72 4.57 -23.06
N TRP A 21 2.25 5.66 -22.51
CA TRP A 21 2.67 5.84 -21.12
C TRP A 21 1.51 5.93 -20.08
N PRO A 22 0.19 6.03 -20.39
CA PRO A 22 -0.80 6.41 -19.37
C PRO A 22 -1.24 5.26 -18.45
N SER A 23 -1.06 3.99 -18.83
CA SER A 23 -1.63 2.87 -18.05
C SER A 23 -1.08 2.80 -16.62
N ARG A 24 0.21 3.03 -16.41
CA ARG A 24 0.82 2.94 -15.07
C ARG A 24 0.64 4.20 -14.22
N ALA A 25 0.61 5.37 -14.84
CA ALA A 25 0.24 6.61 -14.15
C ALA A 25 -1.20 6.52 -13.64
N VAL A 26 -2.12 6.02 -14.47
CA VAL A 26 -3.52 5.77 -14.06
C VAL A 26 -3.59 4.74 -12.94
N ILE A 27 -2.82 3.65 -12.99
CA ILE A 27 -2.77 2.67 -11.90
C ILE A 27 -2.25 3.31 -10.60
N GLY A 28 -1.16 4.08 -10.66
CA GLY A 28 -0.57 4.73 -9.50
C GLY A 28 -1.53 5.72 -8.84
N VAL A 29 -2.11 6.62 -9.64
CA VAL A 29 -3.09 7.62 -9.18
C VAL A 29 -4.36 6.95 -8.67
N GLY A 30 -4.90 5.97 -9.40
CA GLY A 30 -6.10 5.24 -9.00
C GLY A 30 -5.90 4.48 -7.68
N SER A 31 -4.75 3.83 -7.51
CA SER A 31 -4.42 3.12 -6.26
C SER A 31 -4.27 4.09 -5.08
N GLY A 32 -3.59 5.23 -5.30
CA GLY A 32 -3.47 6.27 -4.28
C GLY A 32 -4.82 6.86 -3.88
N ALA A 33 -5.67 7.18 -4.85
CA ALA A 33 -7.01 7.70 -4.62
C ALA A 33 -7.90 6.69 -3.85
N ALA A 34 -7.79 5.40 -4.17
CA ALA A 34 -8.50 4.35 -3.44
C ALA A 34 -8.10 4.31 -1.95
N VAL A 35 -6.80 4.38 -1.66
CA VAL A 35 -6.31 4.43 -0.27
C VAL A 35 -6.83 5.68 0.45
N LEU A 36 -6.81 6.84 -0.19
CA LEU A 36 -7.35 8.07 0.39
C LEU A 36 -8.86 7.97 0.68
N GLY A 37 -9.63 7.32 -0.21
CA GLY A 37 -11.04 7.04 0.03
C GLY A 37 -11.28 6.14 1.25
N ILE A 38 -10.47 5.09 1.41
CA ILE A 38 -10.53 4.21 2.59
C ILE A 38 -10.20 4.98 3.87
N CYS A 39 -9.15 5.80 3.85
CA CYS A 39 -8.79 6.66 4.98
C CYS A 39 -9.90 7.65 5.33
N ALA A 40 -10.55 8.26 4.34
CA ALA A 40 -11.66 9.17 4.57
C ALA A 40 -12.84 8.47 5.26
N GLY A 41 -13.17 7.25 4.85
CA GLY A 41 -14.18 6.42 5.51
C GLY A 41 -13.80 6.07 6.96
N GLY A 42 -12.54 5.70 7.20
CA GLY A 42 -12.02 5.46 8.55
C GLY A 42 -12.09 6.70 9.44
N CYS A 43 -11.68 7.86 8.94
CA CYS A 43 -11.78 9.14 9.66
C CYS A 43 -13.23 9.52 9.97
N ALA A 44 -14.16 9.29 9.05
CA ALA A 44 -15.58 9.54 9.28
C ALA A 44 -16.13 8.67 10.41
N LEU A 45 -15.76 7.38 10.46
CA LEU A 45 -16.12 6.48 11.56
C LEU A 45 -15.48 6.90 12.89
N VAL A 46 -14.21 7.29 12.89
CA VAL A 46 -13.55 7.84 14.09
C VAL A 46 -14.28 9.09 14.59
N ALA A 47 -14.62 10.02 13.70
CA ALA A 47 -15.37 11.22 14.06
C ALA A 47 -16.76 10.88 14.63
N ALA A 48 -17.46 9.91 14.05
CA ALA A 48 -18.74 9.42 14.56
C ALA A 48 -18.61 8.79 15.96
N ASN A 49 -17.57 7.99 16.19
CA ASN A 49 -17.28 7.39 17.49
C ASN A 49 -17.00 8.45 18.56
N VAL A 50 -16.18 9.46 18.22
CA VAL A 50 -15.88 10.59 19.13
C VAL A 50 -17.15 11.40 19.42
N ALA A 51 -17.97 11.68 18.41
CA ALA A 51 -19.24 12.40 18.58
C ALA A 51 -20.24 11.62 19.46
N ALA A 52 -20.19 10.30 19.43
CA ALA A 52 -20.99 9.41 20.28
C ALA A 52 -20.40 9.24 21.71
N GLY A 53 -19.23 9.80 22.00
CA GLY A 53 -18.58 9.67 23.30
C GLY A 53 -17.88 8.33 23.53
N ALA A 54 -17.61 7.56 22.48
CA ALA A 54 -16.88 6.30 22.59
C ALA A 54 -15.44 6.55 23.07
N PRO A 55 -14.95 5.79 24.07
CA PRO A 55 -13.58 5.95 24.56
C PRO A 55 -12.56 5.59 23.48
N ALA A 56 -11.48 6.37 23.39
CA ALA A 56 -10.35 6.04 22.52
C ALA A 56 -9.59 4.85 23.10
N GLU A 57 -9.84 3.64 22.61
CA GLU A 57 -9.24 2.40 23.15
C GLU A 57 -7.71 2.39 23.17
N ASP A 58 -7.04 3.02 22.19
CA ASP A 58 -5.57 3.10 22.12
C ASP A 58 -5.01 4.49 22.43
N GLY A 59 -5.85 5.36 23.00
CA GLY A 59 -5.53 6.76 23.20
C GLY A 59 -5.54 7.61 21.92
N PRO A 60 -5.36 8.94 22.05
CA PRO A 60 -5.59 9.88 20.96
C PRO A 60 -4.55 9.84 19.83
N VAL A 61 -3.43 9.14 20.03
CA VAL A 61 -2.26 9.18 19.12
C VAL A 61 -2.26 8.04 18.10
N PHE A 62 -3.02 6.98 18.32
CA PHE A 62 -2.94 5.77 17.50
C PHE A 62 -3.63 5.90 16.13
N TRP A 63 -4.80 6.53 16.04
CA TRP A 63 -5.46 6.69 14.74
C TRP A 63 -4.75 7.72 13.83
N PRO A 64 -4.19 8.85 14.32
CA PRO A 64 -3.46 9.78 13.46
C PRO A 64 -2.18 9.17 12.89
N ILE A 65 -1.45 8.32 13.63
CA ILE A 65 -0.24 7.67 13.11
C ILE A 65 -0.57 6.73 11.94
N LEU A 66 -1.67 5.97 12.03
CA LEU A 66 -2.13 5.12 10.93
C LEU A 66 -2.52 5.95 9.70
N LEU A 67 -3.26 7.05 9.90
CA LEU A 67 -3.67 7.94 8.83
C LEU A 67 -2.47 8.57 8.13
N VAL A 68 -1.58 9.20 8.89
CA VAL A 68 -0.37 9.86 8.35
C VAL A 68 0.49 8.84 7.63
N GLY A 69 0.72 7.68 8.23
CA GLY A 69 1.44 6.58 7.58
C GLY A 69 0.80 6.18 6.26
N ALA A 70 -0.50 5.86 6.25
CA ALA A 70 -1.23 5.45 5.06
C ALA A 70 -1.11 6.49 3.94
N VAL A 71 -1.33 7.77 4.25
CA VAL A 71 -1.24 8.87 3.26
C VAL A 71 0.19 9.04 2.75
N SER A 72 1.19 9.08 3.63
CA SER A 72 2.60 9.22 3.24
C SER A 72 3.05 8.08 2.33
N TYR A 73 2.75 6.83 2.70
CA TYR A 73 3.08 5.67 1.87
C TYR A 73 2.30 5.65 0.54
N ALA A 74 1.04 6.07 0.53
CA ALA A 74 0.23 6.15 -0.70
C ALA A 74 0.81 7.16 -1.69
N VAL A 75 1.16 8.36 -1.21
CA VAL A 75 1.73 9.43 -2.04
C VAL A 75 3.06 8.97 -2.66
N VAL A 76 3.98 8.44 -1.84
CA VAL A 76 5.27 7.96 -2.31
C VAL A 76 5.11 6.77 -3.27
N GLY A 77 4.28 5.79 -2.92
CA GLY A 77 4.04 4.60 -3.75
C GLY A 77 3.41 4.93 -5.11
N ALA A 78 2.36 5.77 -5.11
CA ALA A 78 1.72 6.24 -6.33
C ALA A 78 2.71 7.01 -7.22
N TRP A 79 3.53 7.88 -6.63
CA TRP A 79 4.57 8.61 -7.34
C TRP A 79 5.63 7.69 -7.96
N LEU A 80 6.15 6.71 -7.21
CA LEU A 80 7.10 5.72 -7.71
C LEU A 80 6.53 4.89 -8.87
N VAL A 81 5.28 4.43 -8.75
CA VAL A 81 4.59 3.68 -9.82
C VAL A 81 4.40 4.56 -11.06
N ALA A 82 3.99 5.82 -10.88
CA ALA A 82 3.78 6.76 -11.99
C ALA A 82 5.09 7.14 -12.69
N ARG A 83 6.19 7.29 -11.95
CA ARG A 83 7.51 7.71 -12.48
C ARG A 83 8.40 6.57 -12.94
N ARG A 84 8.00 5.31 -12.76
CA ARG A 84 8.81 4.11 -13.09
C ARG A 84 10.14 4.04 -12.31
N THR A 85 10.24 4.73 -11.19
CA THR A 85 11.43 4.71 -10.35
C THR A 85 11.31 3.57 -9.33
N ALA A 86 12.39 2.83 -9.13
CA ALA A 86 12.50 1.80 -8.10
C ALA A 86 11.49 0.62 -8.17
N GLY A 87 11.09 0.20 -9.38
CA GLY A 87 10.51 -1.13 -9.69
C GLY A 87 9.49 -1.70 -8.69
N LEU A 88 9.98 -2.45 -7.70
CA LEU A 88 9.19 -3.13 -6.67
C LEU A 88 8.78 -2.23 -5.49
N LEU A 89 9.49 -1.13 -5.23
CA LEU A 89 9.21 -0.25 -4.10
C LEU A 89 7.85 0.45 -4.25
N GLY A 90 7.48 0.92 -5.45
CA GLY A 90 6.18 1.59 -5.66
C GLY A 90 4.98 0.75 -5.21
N PRO A 91 4.83 -0.49 -5.72
CA PRO A 91 3.79 -1.42 -5.25
C PRO A 91 3.88 -1.79 -3.76
N VAL A 92 5.09 -1.94 -3.21
CA VAL A 92 5.27 -2.25 -1.77
C VAL A 92 4.78 -1.09 -0.91
N PHE A 93 5.14 0.16 -1.25
CA PHE A 93 4.66 1.35 -0.54
C PHE A 93 3.13 1.47 -0.64
N LEU A 94 2.53 1.19 -1.79
CA LEU A 94 1.06 1.15 -1.92
C LEU A 94 0.43 0.02 -1.08
N GLY A 95 1.07 -1.14 -1.00
CA GLY A 95 0.62 -2.25 -0.14
C GLY A 95 0.66 -1.89 1.35
N VAL A 96 1.73 -1.23 1.80
CA VAL A 96 1.82 -0.68 3.16
C VAL A 96 0.70 0.33 3.40
N ALA A 97 0.52 1.28 2.48
CA ALA A 97 -0.51 2.30 2.57
C ALA A 97 -1.92 1.70 2.74
N LEU A 98 -2.24 0.70 1.92
CA LEU A 98 -3.49 -0.03 1.97
C LEU A 98 -3.66 -0.77 3.30
N SER A 99 -2.61 -1.44 3.80
CA SER A 99 -2.67 -2.17 5.07
C SER A 99 -2.95 -1.25 6.27
N LEU A 100 -2.35 -0.05 6.29
CA LEU A 100 -2.57 0.94 7.34
C LEU A 100 -3.96 1.57 7.25
N ALA A 101 -4.43 1.89 6.03
CA ALA A 101 -5.79 2.39 5.81
C ALA A 101 -6.84 1.33 6.21
N ALA A 102 -6.61 0.06 5.88
CA ALA A 102 -7.47 -1.04 6.29
C ALA A 102 -7.49 -1.18 7.82
N ALA A 103 -6.34 -1.12 8.49
CA ALA A 103 -6.26 -1.16 9.95
C ALA A 103 -7.07 -0.02 10.59
N LEU A 104 -6.92 1.21 10.10
CA LEU A 104 -7.67 2.38 10.56
C LEU A 104 -9.19 2.15 10.44
N THR A 105 -9.65 1.77 9.25
CA THR A 105 -11.09 1.68 8.96
C THR A 105 -11.75 0.48 9.65
N THR A 106 -11.13 -0.70 9.62
CA THR A 106 -11.66 -1.90 10.30
C THR A 106 -11.69 -1.73 11.81
N ARG A 107 -10.71 -1.03 12.39
CA ARG A 107 -10.72 -0.70 13.81
C ARG A 107 -11.85 0.25 14.16
N ALA A 108 -11.99 1.36 13.42
CA ALA A 108 -13.03 2.34 13.66
C ALA A 108 -14.44 1.72 13.52
N TYR A 109 -14.61 0.83 12.55
CA TYR A 109 -15.84 0.05 12.37
C TYR A 109 -16.11 -0.90 13.54
N GLY A 110 -15.12 -1.67 13.98
CA GLY A 110 -15.25 -2.58 15.14
C GLY A 110 -15.62 -1.83 16.41
N VAL A 111 -14.96 -0.70 16.70
CA VAL A 111 -15.29 0.18 17.83
C VAL A 111 -16.72 0.71 17.71
N HIS A 112 -17.12 1.17 16.51
CA HIS A 112 -18.48 1.68 16.29
C HIS A 112 -19.53 0.58 16.56
N GLY A 113 -19.28 -0.63 16.08
CA GLY A 113 -20.16 -1.78 16.27
C GLY A 113 -20.26 -2.24 17.71
N LEU A 114 -19.16 -2.24 18.44
CA LEU A 114 -19.11 -2.76 19.82
C LEU A 114 -19.50 -1.73 20.88
N GLN A 115 -19.30 -0.44 20.61
CA GLN A 115 -19.41 0.61 21.63
C GLN A 115 -20.48 1.67 21.35
N VAL A 116 -20.88 1.86 20.09
CA VAL A 116 -21.83 2.93 19.71
C VAL A 116 -23.20 2.37 19.35
N VAL A 117 -23.26 1.41 18.41
CA VAL A 117 -24.53 0.85 17.92
C VAL A 117 -24.89 -0.46 18.63
N ASP A 118 -23.89 -1.20 19.09
CA ASP A 118 -23.97 -2.56 19.67
C ASP A 118 -24.57 -3.60 18.69
N GLY A 119 -23.72 -4.48 18.15
CA GLY A 119 -24.14 -5.62 17.32
C GLY A 119 -24.13 -5.36 15.81
N LEU A 120 -23.21 -4.53 15.31
CA LEU A 120 -22.98 -4.44 13.86
C LEU A 120 -22.46 -5.78 13.30
N PRO A 121 -22.88 -6.20 12.09
CA PRO A 121 -22.43 -7.45 11.51
C PRO A 121 -20.90 -7.51 11.39
N GLY A 122 -20.27 -8.47 12.07
CA GLY A 122 -18.83 -8.71 11.98
C GLY A 122 -17.97 -7.68 12.71
N ASP A 123 -18.52 -6.89 13.62
CA ASP A 123 -17.79 -5.92 14.46
C ASP A 123 -16.56 -6.52 15.17
N ARG A 124 -16.71 -7.66 15.84
CA ARG A 124 -15.62 -8.40 16.52
C ARG A 124 -14.57 -8.88 15.53
N TRP A 125 -15.02 -9.32 14.35
CA TRP A 125 -14.12 -9.77 13.29
C TRP A 125 -13.32 -8.60 12.71
N ALA A 126 -13.96 -7.46 12.44
CA ALA A 126 -13.30 -6.25 11.98
C ALA A 126 -12.26 -5.78 13.00
N PHE A 127 -12.59 -5.83 14.29
CA PHE A 127 -11.65 -5.51 15.36
C PHE A 127 -10.45 -6.46 15.40
N TRP A 128 -10.69 -7.77 15.26
CA TRP A 128 -9.63 -8.78 15.17
C TRP A 128 -8.74 -8.57 13.94
N VAL A 129 -9.32 -8.33 12.77
CA VAL A 129 -8.59 -8.04 11.53
C VAL A 129 -7.71 -6.81 11.69
N ALA A 130 -8.24 -5.75 12.32
CA ALA A 130 -7.48 -4.52 12.56
C ALA A 130 -6.18 -4.76 13.36
N ALA A 131 -6.18 -5.75 14.25
CA ALA A 131 -5.00 -6.10 15.04
C ALA A 131 -3.87 -6.75 14.22
N TRP A 132 -4.17 -7.31 13.05
CA TRP A 132 -3.21 -8.09 12.26
C TRP A 132 -2.93 -7.53 10.87
N VAL A 133 -3.89 -6.83 10.25
CA VAL A 133 -3.84 -6.44 8.84
C VAL A 133 -2.66 -5.52 8.50
N TRP A 134 -2.13 -4.78 9.47
CA TRP A 134 -0.95 -3.91 9.29
C TRP A 134 0.37 -4.70 9.20
N VAL A 135 0.43 -5.91 9.76
CA VAL A 135 1.67 -6.71 9.88
C VAL A 135 2.26 -7.05 8.51
N PRO A 136 1.51 -7.59 7.53
CA PRO A 136 2.08 -7.93 6.22
C PRO A 136 2.62 -6.71 5.47
N GLY A 137 1.96 -5.56 5.61
CA GLY A 137 2.42 -4.31 5.01
C GLY A 137 3.78 -3.89 5.58
N LEU A 138 3.89 -3.75 6.90
CA LEU A 138 5.15 -3.37 7.54
C LEU A 138 6.25 -4.41 7.35
N LEU A 139 5.95 -5.71 7.39
CA LEU A 139 6.92 -6.75 7.09
C LEU A 139 7.44 -6.67 5.65
N SER A 140 6.57 -6.35 4.69
CA SER A 140 6.99 -6.14 3.30
C SER A 140 7.95 -4.96 3.17
N LEU A 141 7.70 -3.87 3.91
CA LEU A 141 8.61 -2.72 3.96
C LEU A 141 9.99 -3.12 4.52
N LEU A 142 10.00 -3.79 5.68
CA LEU A 142 11.23 -4.20 6.37
C LEU A 142 12.03 -5.25 5.57
N THR A 143 11.37 -6.07 4.77
CA THR A 143 12.05 -7.12 3.99
C THR A 143 12.51 -6.60 2.63
N VAL A 144 11.71 -5.80 1.92
CA VAL A 144 12.00 -5.40 0.54
C VAL A 144 12.88 -4.15 0.46
N VAL A 145 12.70 -3.16 1.35
CA VAL A 145 13.46 -1.91 1.28
C VAL A 145 14.98 -2.12 1.46
N PRO A 146 15.47 -2.92 2.41
CA PRO A 146 16.91 -3.15 2.56
C PRO A 146 17.57 -3.79 1.33
N HIS A 147 16.82 -4.58 0.55
CA HIS A 147 17.33 -5.20 -0.68
C HIS A 147 17.50 -4.20 -1.84
N GLY A 148 16.85 -3.03 -1.76
CA GLY A 148 16.94 -1.99 -2.79
C GLY A 148 18.10 -1.01 -2.60
N VAL A 149 18.83 -1.07 -1.48
CA VAL A 149 19.95 -0.17 -1.18
C VAL A 149 21.24 -0.73 -1.82
N PRO A 150 21.96 0.03 -2.68
CA PRO A 150 22.97 -0.54 -3.58
C PRO A 150 24.21 -1.16 -2.91
N ASP A 151 24.62 -0.76 -1.70
CA ASP A 151 25.76 -1.36 -1.01
C ASP A 151 25.61 -1.26 0.52
N GLY A 152 25.76 -2.39 1.21
CA GLY A 152 25.73 -2.44 2.68
C GLY A 152 25.42 -3.79 3.33
N ALA A 153 25.78 -4.91 2.69
CA ALA A 153 25.99 -6.24 3.29
C ALA A 153 25.01 -6.73 4.38
N LEU A 154 23.75 -7.04 4.05
CA LEU A 154 22.94 -8.01 4.82
C LEU A 154 22.02 -8.88 3.93
N ALA A 155 22.56 -9.43 2.84
CA ALA A 155 21.86 -10.47 2.07
C ALA A 155 22.61 -11.81 2.18
N SER A 156 22.75 -12.31 3.41
CA SER A 156 23.02 -13.75 3.55
C SER A 156 21.76 -14.50 3.11
N GLY A 157 21.89 -15.49 2.21
CA GLY A 157 20.78 -16.19 1.53
C GLY A 157 19.71 -16.84 2.44
N ARG A 158 19.86 -16.71 3.75
CA ARG A 158 18.95 -17.14 4.82
C ARG A 158 17.64 -16.34 4.92
N TRP A 159 17.51 -15.18 4.25
CA TRP A 159 16.26 -14.39 4.24
C TRP A 159 15.34 -14.63 3.02
N ARG A 160 15.78 -15.43 2.05
CA ARG A 160 14.98 -15.80 0.87
C ARG A 160 13.62 -16.46 1.22
N PRO A 161 13.49 -17.29 2.27
CA PRO A 161 12.21 -17.85 2.66
C PRO A 161 11.21 -16.79 3.15
N ALA A 162 11.68 -15.82 3.94
CA ALA A 162 10.83 -14.72 4.42
C ALA A 162 10.31 -13.87 3.25
N LEU A 163 11.16 -13.63 2.24
CA LEU A 163 10.76 -12.95 1.01
C LEU A 163 9.67 -13.71 0.25
N ALA A 164 9.81 -15.04 0.12
CA ALA A 164 8.82 -15.88 -0.53
C ALA A 164 7.47 -15.82 0.20
N VAL A 165 7.47 -15.87 1.54
CA VAL A 165 6.26 -15.75 2.36
C VAL A 165 5.59 -14.39 2.17
N SER A 166 6.34 -13.28 2.20
CA SER A 166 5.77 -11.94 1.98
C SER A 166 5.16 -11.78 0.59
N VAL A 167 5.84 -12.27 -0.45
CA VAL A 167 5.33 -12.21 -1.84
C VAL A 167 4.08 -13.08 -2.00
N VAL A 168 4.05 -14.27 -1.41
CA VAL A 168 2.87 -15.14 -1.40
C VAL A 168 1.72 -14.47 -0.67
N ALA A 169 1.94 -13.90 0.51
CA ALA A 169 0.89 -13.20 1.26
C ALA A 169 0.27 -12.05 0.46
N VAL A 170 1.09 -11.28 -0.25
CA VAL A 170 0.63 -10.17 -1.09
C VAL A 170 -0.11 -10.67 -2.34
N THR A 171 0.27 -11.81 -2.91
CA THR A 171 -0.32 -12.32 -4.17
C THR A 171 -1.56 -13.20 -3.96
N VAL A 172 -1.68 -13.86 -2.80
CA VAL A 172 -2.81 -14.71 -2.42
C VAL A 172 -4.00 -13.89 -1.91
N ALA A 173 -3.79 -12.65 -1.47
CA ALA A 173 -4.85 -11.73 -1.07
C ALA A 173 -5.66 -11.15 -2.26
N ARG A 174 -5.75 -11.87 -3.38
CA ARG A 174 -6.49 -11.49 -4.59
C ARG A 174 -7.86 -12.13 -4.67
#